data_AF-A0A0U2IAD1-F1
#
_entry.id   AF-A0A0U2IAD1-F1
#
_cell.length_a   1.000
_cell.length_b   1.000
_cell.length_c   1.000
_cell.angle_alpha   90.00
_cell.angle_beta   90.00
_cell.angle_gamma   90.00
#
_symmetry.space_group_name_H-M   'P 1'
#
loop_
_entity.id
_entity.type
_entity.pdbx_description
1 polymer ?
#
loop_
_entity_poly.entity_id
_entity_poly.type
_entity_poly.pdbx_seq_one_letter_code
_entity_poly.pdbx_strand_id
1 'polypeptide(L)'
;VIEEDQEWVNIFYEMPDFDPSRCSPWLLRIELDRRRMTDKKLTMEAIADKIHQGFGDDLNVIYTDDNAEKLVFRLRITNQEGDKGNEEEQVERMEDDVFLRCIETNMLSDLTLQGIEAITKVYMHKPTTDDKKRVVITPDGGFKAIPEWLLETDGTALAKVLSEQNVDPIRTTSNDICEIFEVLGIEAVRKAIEREMNHV
;
A
#
# COMPACT_ATOMS: atom_id res chain seq x y z
N VAL A 1 -5.56 -28.74 12.10
CA VAL A 1 -6.39 -27.77 12.86
C VAL A 1 -5.44 -26.98 13.73
N ILE A 2 -5.59 -25.65 13.78
CA ILE A 2 -4.73 -24.76 14.58
C ILE A 2 -5.55 -24.36 15.80
N GLU A 3 -5.15 -24.83 16.99
CA GLU A 3 -5.90 -24.64 18.23
C GLU A 3 -5.98 -23.16 18.63
N GLU A 4 -4.91 -22.40 18.40
CA GLU A 4 -4.85 -20.96 18.73
C GLU A 4 -5.90 -20.13 18.00
N ASP A 5 -6.29 -20.56 16.79
CA ASP A 5 -7.25 -19.81 15.97
C ASP A 5 -8.70 -20.21 16.25
N GLN A 6 -8.94 -21.25 17.05
CA GLN A 6 -10.24 -21.93 17.12
C GLN A 6 -11.34 -21.05 17.72
N GLU A 7 -11.03 -20.27 18.76
CA GLU A 7 -11.99 -19.44 19.46
C GLU A 7 -12.59 -18.35 18.56
N TRP A 8 -11.74 -17.55 17.91
CA TRP A 8 -12.21 -16.45 17.06
C TRP A 8 -12.82 -16.94 15.75
N VAL A 9 -12.35 -18.06 15.20
CA VAL A 9 -12.93 -18.67 14.00
C VAL A 9 -14.35 -19.19 14.29
N ASN A 10 -14.57 -19.79 15.46
CA ASN A 10 -15.89 -20.27 15.85
C ASN A 10 -16.87 -19.09 15.97
N ILE A 11 -16.47 -18.00 16.65
CA ILE A 11 -17.29 -16.79 16.78
C ILE A 11 -17.69 -16.24 15.41
N PHE A 12 -16.78 -16.24 14.44
CA PHE A 12 -17.09 -15.77 13.08
C PHE A 12 -18.17 -16.62 12.40
N TYR A 13 -18.08 -17.95 12.48
CA TYR A 13 -19.03 -18.87 11.86
C TYR A 13 -20.33 -19.08 12.64
N GLU A 14 -20.45 -18.53 13.86
CA GLU A 14 -21.73 -18.45 14.57
C GLU A 14 -22.71 -17.47 13.89
N MET A 15 -22.21 -16.56 13.05
CA MET A 15 -23.07 -15.69 12.23
C MET A 15 -23.67 -16.50 11.06
N PRO A 16 -25.01 -16.51 10.88
CA PRO A 16 -25.71 -17.38 9.94
C PRO A 16 -25.54 -17.00 8.46
N ASP A 17 -24.72 -16.00 8.16
CA ASP A 17 -24.65 -15.34 6.85
C ASP A 17 -23.72 -16.08 5.86
N PHE A 18 -22.95 -17.07 6.33
CA PHE A 18 -21.96 -17.77 5.51
C PHE A 18 -22.02 -19.29 5.69
N ASP A 19 -22.14 -20.04 4.60
CA ASP A 19 -22.09 -21.51 4.60
C ASP A 19 -20.64 -22.00 4.40
N PRO A 20 -19.98 -22.55 5.45
CA PRO A 20 -18.59 -23.00 5.37
C PRO A 20 -18.39 -24.19 4.41
N SER A 21 -19.46 -24.90 4.05
CA SER A 21 -19.39 -26.06 3.15
C SER A 21 -19.06 -25.69 1.71
N ARG A 22 -19.19 -24.41 1.35
CA ARG A 22 -18.89 -23.86 0.03
C ARG A 22 -17.42 -23.48 -0.17
N CYS A 23 -16.62 -23.48 0.90
CA CYS A 23 -15.20 -23.16 0.83
C CYS A 23 -14.35 -24.38 0.46
N SER A 24 -13.24 -24.13 -0.23
CA SER A 24 -12.18 -25.11 -0.42
C SER A 24 -11.65 -25.63 0.93
N PRO A 25 -11.27 -26.92 1.03
CA PRO A 25 -10.64 -27.46 2.23
C PRO A 25 -9.25 -26.88 2.47
N TRP A 26 -8.62 -26.29 1.45
CA TRP A 26 -7.33 -25.65 1.57
C TRP A 26 -7.46 -24.28 2.24
N LEU A 27 -6.55 -24.03 3.19
CA LEU A 27 -6.50 -22.79 3.97
C LEU A 27 -5.12 -22.15 3.82
N LEU A 28 -5.10 -20.90 3.37
CA LEU A 28 -3.91 -20.06 3.44
C LEU A 28 -3.98 -19.20 4.71
N ARG A 29 -3.02 -19.38 5.61
CA ARG A 29 -2.89 -18.61 6.86
C ARG A 29 -1.68 -17.70 6.77
N ILE A 30 -1.90 -16.40 6.90
CA ILE A 30 -0.85 -15.37 6.88
C ILE A 30 -0.80 -14.72 8.26
N GLU A 31 0.41 -14.58 8.80
CA GLU A 31 0.65 -13.90 10.07
C GLU A 31 1.41 -12.60 9.81
N LEU A 32 0.88 -11.50 10.33
CA LEU A 32 1.45 -10.16 10.13
C LEU A 32 2.29 -9.73 11.34
N ASP A 33 3.39 -9.03 11.05
CA ASP A 33 4.24 -8.45 12.08
C ASP A 33 3.59 -7.18 12.66
N ARG A 34 3.22 -7.26 13.94
CA ARG A 34 2.59 -6.16 14.70
C ARG A 34 3.43 -4.88 14.72
N ARG A 35 4.76 -4.99 14.73
CA ARG A 35 5.64 -3.80 14.74
C ARG A 35 5.50 -3.02 13.44
N ARG A 36 5.55 -3.73 12.31
CA ARG A 36 5.41 -3.13 10.98
C ARG A 36 4.01 -2.55 10.74
N MET A 37 2.97 -3.21 11.26
CA MET A 37 1.60 -2.68 11.21
C MET A 37 1.48 -1.34 11.94
N THR A 38 2.07 -1.26 13.14
CA THR A 38 2.05 -0.03 13.96
C THR A 38 2.85 1.11 13.33
N ASP A 39 4.07 0.81 12.87
CA ASP A 39 4.97 1.80 12.27
C ASP A 39 4.37 2.43 11.00
N LYS A 40 3.67 1.62 10.20
CA LYS A 40 3.02 2.06 8.96
C LYS A 40 1.58 2.51 9.15
N LYS A 41 1.04 2.46 10.37
CA LYS A 41 -0.36 2.81 10.69
C LYS A 41 -1.37 2.07 9.80
N LEU A 42 -1.17 0.77 9.62
CA LEU A 42 -2.09 -0.10 8.90
C LEU A 42 -3.08 -0.73 9.88
N THR A 43 -4.33 -0.89 9.46
CA THR A 43 -5.38 -1.62 10.19
C THR A 43 -5.69 -2.94 9.49
N MET A 44 -6.15 -3.95 10.24
CA MET A 44 -6.55 -5.23 9.65
C MET A 44 -7.68 -5.05 8.63
N GLU A 45 -8.65 -4.17 8.91
CA GLU A 45 -9.73 -3.82 7.98
C GLU A 45 -9.21 -3.28 6.64
N ALA A 46 -8.27 -2.32 6.67
CA ALA A 46 -7.73 -1.73 5.44
C ALA A 46 -6.97 -2.75 4.57
N ILE A 47 -6.30 -3.74 5.19
CA ILE A 47 -5.65 -4.83 4.47
C ILE A 47 -6.70 -5.79 3.90
N ALA A 48 -7.75 -6.11 4.65
CA ALA A 48 -8.83 -6.96 4.18
C ALA A 48 -9.52 -6.36 2.94
N ASP A 49 -9.80 -5.06 2.95
CA ASP A 49 -10.37 -4.34 1.81
C ASP A 49 -9.46 -4.40 0.58
N LYS A 50 -8.14 -4.27 0.77
CA LYS A 50 -7.17 -4.38 -0.32
C LYS A 50 -7.10 -5.78 -0.91
N ILE A 51 -7.19 -6.80 -0.07
CA ILE A 51 -7.23 -8.20 -0.52
C ILE A 51 -8.51 -8.45 -1.35
N HIS A 52 -9.68 -8.01 -0.87
CA HIS A 52 -10.93 -8.13 -1.64
C HIS A 52 -10.88 -7.33 -2.94
N GLN A 53 -10.29 -6.12 -2.94
CA GLN A 53 -10.11 -5.33 -4.15
C GLN A 53 -9.20 -6.01 -5.18
N GLY A 54 -8.17 -6.73 -4.73
CA GLY A 54 -7.20 -7.39 -5.59
C GLY A 54 -7.70 -8.71 -6.20
N PHE A 55 -8.43 -9.51 -5.41
CA PHE A 55 -8.80 -10.87 -5.78
C PHE A 55 -10.31 -11.11 -5.97
N GLY A 56 -11.15 -10.12 -5.67
CA GLY A 56 -12.61 -10.18 -5.84
C GLY A 56 -13.33 -11.05 -4.80
N ASP A 57 -14.57 -11.43 -5.14
CA ASP A 57 -15.49 -12.15 -4.25
C ASP A 57 -15.25 -13.68 -4.19
N ASP A 58 -14.29 -14.20 -4.96
CA ASP A 58 -13.94 -15.62 -4.98
C ASP A 58 -13.13 -16.05 -3.74
N LEU A 59 -12.75 -15.08 -2.90
CA LEU A 59 -11.93 -15.27 -1.71
C LEU A 59 -12.73 -14.93 -0.46
N ASN A 60 -12.94 -15.94 0.39
CA ASN A 60 -13.40 -15.73 1.76
C ASN A 60 -12.21 -15.39 2.66
N VAL A 61 -12.21 -14.19 3.22
CA VAL A 61 -11.14 -13.66 4.07
C VAL A 61 -11.67 -13.45 5.48
N ILE A 62 -11.06 -14.12 6.44
CA ILE A 62 -11.35 -13.95 7.87
C ILE A 62 -10.07 -13.52 8.57
N TYR A 63 -10.18 -12.59 9.51
CA TYR A 63 -9.02 -12.04 10.19
C TYR A 63 -9.29 -11.75 11.66
N THR A 64 -8.23 -11.63 12.44
CA THR A 64 -8.26 -11.25 13.86
C THR A 64 -8.41 -9.74 14.04
N ASP A 65 -8.96 -9.31 15.17
CA ASP A 65 -8.97 -7.90 15.59
C ASP A 65 -7.53 -7.35 15.77
N ASP A 66 -7.34 -6.04 15.59
CA ASP A 66 -6.08 -5.32 15.80
C ASP A 66 -5.51 -5.50 17.23
N ASN A 67 -6.38 -5.81 18.21
CA ASN A 67 -6.00 -6.01 19.60
C ASN A 67 -5.47 -7.42 19.92
N ALA A 68 -5.63 -8.39 19.01
CA ALA A 68 -5.20 -9.78 19.23
C ALA A 68 -3.70 -9.90 19.53
N GLU A 69 -3.28 -11.02 20.14
CA GLU A 69 -1.87 -11.30 20.40
C GLU A 69 -1.09 -11.49 19.08
N LYS A 70 -1.67 -12.27 18.16
CA LYS A 70 -1.18 -12.50 16.81
C LYS A 70 -2.16 -11.93 15.81
N LEU A 71 -1.64 -11.19 14.82
CA LEU A 71 -2.42 -10.63 13.72
C LEU A 71 -2.45 -11.65 12.59
N VAL A 72 -3.59 -12.29 12.37
CA VAL A 72 -3.70 -13.45 11.46
C VAL A 72 -4.81 -13.22 10.45
N PHE A 73 -4.50 -13.54 9.20
CA PHE A 73 -5.46 -13.68 8.11
C PHE A 73 -5.62 -15.15 7.74
N ARG A 74 -6.86 -15.54 7.47
CA ARG A 74 -7.26 -16.85 6.96
C ARG A 74 -8.03 -16.66 5.66
N LEU A 75 -7.46 -17.18 4.58
CA LEU A 75 -7.99 -17.05 3.24
C LEU A 75 -8.42 -18.42 2.71
N ARG A 76 -9.63 -18.50 2.16
CA ARG A 76 -10.18 -19.69 1.51
C ARG A 76 -10.85 -19.32 0.19
N ILE A 77 -10.75 -20.20 -0.79
CA ILE A 77 -11.47 -20.07 -2.05
C ILE A 77 -12.95 -20.42 -1.81
N THR A 78 -13.86 -19.63 -2.37
CA THR A 78 -15.31 -19.88 -2.31
C THR A 78 -15.78 -20.39 -3.67
N ASN A 79 -16.49 -21.52 -3.69
CA ASN A 79 -17.13 -21.99 -4.91
C ASN A 79 -18.46 -21.25 -5.13
N GLN A 80 -18.59 -20.56 -6.27
CA GLN A 80 -19.85 -19.90 -6.65
C GLN A 80 -20.93 -20.94 -7.02
N GLU A 81 -22.17 -20.68 -6.63
CA GLU A 81 -23.34 -21.51 -6.97
C GLU A 81 -23.70 -21.30 -8.45
N GLY A 82 -23.14 -22.17 -9.30
CA GLY A 82 -23.40 -22.18 -10.74
C GLY A 82 -22.51 -23.18 -11.49
N ASP A 83 -21.38 -23.55 -10.91
CA ASP A 83 -20.34 -24.31 -11.61
C ASP A 83 -20.41 -25.83 -11.37
N LYS A 84 -21.64 -26.36 -11.29
CA LYS A 84 -21.94 -27.80 -11.19
C LYS A 84 -22.62 -28.33 -12.44
N GLY A 85 -22.13 -27.95 -13.62
CA GLY A 85 -22.81 -28.31 -14.86
C GLY A 85 -22.01 -28.21 -16.15
N ASN A 86 -20.84 -28.86 -16.23
CA ASN A 86 -20.45 -29.65 -17.41
C ASN A 86 -19.12 -30.38 -17.14
N GLU A 87 -19.13 -31.70 -17.26
CA GLU A 87 -17.96 -32.58 -17.11
C GLU A 87 -16.89 -32.37 -18.22
N GLU A 88 -17.15 -31.49 -19.19
CA GLU A 88 -16.24 -31.17 -20.31
C GLU A 88 -15.34 -29.93 -20.06
N GLU A 89 -15.61 -29.09 -19.04
CA GLU A 89 -14.79 -27.92 -18.68
C GLU A 89 -13.79 -28.19 -17.54
N GLN A 90 -13.70 -29.43 -17.04
CA GLN A 90 -12.80 -29.81 -15.94
C GLN A 90 -11.29 -29.71 -16.27
N VAL A 91 -10.91 -29.41 -17.52
CA VAL A 91 -9.51 -29.30 -17.94
C VAL A 91 -8.92 -27.91 -17.68
N GLU A 92 -9.73 -26.88 -17.36
CA GLU A 92 -9.26 -25.50 -17.14
C GLU A 92 -9.48 -24.94 -15.73
N ARG A 93 -9.91 -25.77 -14.76
CA ARG A 93 -9.91 -25.34 -13.35
C ARG A 93 -8.53 -25.60 -12.78
N MET A 94 -7.77 -24.52 -12.62
CA MET A 94 -6.49 -24.55 -11.91
C MET A 94 -6.71 -25.24 -10.55
N GLU A 95 -5.87 -26.23 -10.22
CA GLU A 95 -5.99 -26.93 -8.95
C GLU A 95 -5.90 -25.91 -7.79
N ASP A 96 -6.79 -26.05 -6.80
CA ASP A 96 -6.94 -25.10 -5.68
C ASP A 96 -5.61 -24.77 -5.00
N ASP A 97 -4.68 -25.72 -4.92
CA ASP A 97 -3.35 -25.54 -4.32
C ASP A 97 -2.43 -24.66 -5.19
N VAL A 98 -2.48 -24.82 -6.51
CA VAL A 98 -1.78 -23.96 -7.48
C VAL A 98 -2.36 -22.55 -7.42
N PHE A 99 -3.67 -22.42 -7.26
CA PHE A 99 -4.33 -21.12 -7.09
C PHE A 99 -3.88 -20.41 -5.80
N LEU A 100 -3.85 -21.10 -4.66
CA LEU A 100 -3.37 -20.52 -3.40
C LEU A 100 -1.90 -20.10 -3.46
N ARG A 101 -1.04 -20.86 -4.15
CA ARG A 101 0.36 -20.47 -4.38
C ARG A 101 0.48 -19.23 -5.28
N CYS A 102 -0.41 -19.09 -6.25
CA CYS A 102 -0.49 -17.90 -7.08
C CYS A 102 -0.88 -16.68 -6.24
N ILE A 103 -1.90 -16.81 -5.37
CA ILE A 103 -2.29 -15.76 -4.43
C ILE A 103 -1.14 -15.39 -3.51
N GLU A 104 -0.45 -16.37 -2.91
CA GLU A 104 0.70 -16.12 -2.05
C GLU A 104 1.76 -15.28 -2.76
N THR A 105 2.11 -15.66 -3.99
CA THR A 105 3.15 -14.97 -4.77
C THR A 105 2.70 -13.56 -5.16
N ASN A 106 1.48 -13.43 -5.69
CA ASN A 106 0.94 -12.16 -6.14
C ASN A 106 0.72 -11.18 -4.98
N MET A 107 0.24 -11.67 -3.83
CA MET A 107 0.00 -10.86 -2.64
C MET A 107 1.30 -10.31 -2.05
N LEU A 108 2.43 -10.98 -2.26
CA LEU A 108 3.75 -10.52 -1.83
C LEU A 108 4.42 -9.57 -2.84
N SER A 109 4.16 -9.72 -4.15
CA SER A 109 4.82 -8.92 -5.19
C SER A 109 4.02 -7.69 -5.61
N ASP A 110 2.72 -7.85 -5.82
CA ASP A 110 1.90 -6.90 -6.59
C ASP A 110 0.86 -6.19 -5.72
N LEU A 111 0.47 -6.76 -4.57
CA LEU A 111 -0.52 -6.13 -3.69
C LEU A 111 0.06 -4.91 -2.98
N THR A 112 -0.34 -3.72 -3.42
CA THR A 112 0.03 -2.46 -2.79
C THR A 112 -0.97 -2.03 -1.72
N LEU A 113 -0.53 -2.08 -0.46
CA LEU A 113 -1.35 -1.66 0.68
C LEU A 113 -1.49 -0.13 0.74
N GLN A 114 -0.36 0.59 0.68
CA GLN A 114 -0.28 2.04 0.74
C GLN A 114 0.98 2.56 0.03
N GLY A 115 0.91 3.82 -0.44
CA GLY A 115 2.03 4.53 -1.05
C GLY A 115 1.97 4.55 -2.58
N ILE A 116 3.05 5.04 -3.18
CA ILE A 116 3.21 5.15 -4.62
C ILE A 116 4.29 4.16 -5.05
N GLU A 117 3.93 3.23 -5.94
CA GLU A 117 4.81 2.13 -6.39
C GLU A 117 6.17 2.60 -6.94
N ALA A 118 6.18 3.72 -7.67
CA ALA A 118 7.39 4.28 -8.24
C ALA A 118 8.35 4.87 -7.19
N ILE A 119 7.91 5.06 -5.94
CA ILE A 119 8.72 5.59 -4.85
C ILE A 119 9.07 4.44 -3.89
N THR A 120 10.35 4.09 -3.85
CA THR A 120 10.82 2.94 -3.08
C THR A 120 11.03 3.26 -1.60
N LYS A 121 11.58 4.45 -1.29
CA LYS A 121 11.91 4.89 0.07
C LYS A 121 11.71 6.38 0.22
N VAL A 122 11.38 6.80 1.44
CA VAL A 122 11.24 8.21 1.81
C VAL A 122 12.05 8.47 3.06
N TYR A 123 12.87 9.51 3.02
CA TYR A 123 13.71 9.97 4.12
C TYR A 123 13.16 11.28 4.66
N MET A 124 13.03 11.37 5.98
CA MET A 124 12.62 12.60 6.64
C MET A 124 13.84 13.23 7.31
N HIS A 125 14.14 14.49 6.96
CA HIS A 125 15.24 15.22 7.59
C HIS A 125 14.87 16.69 7.81
N LYS A 126 15.53 17.31 8.78
CA LYS A 126 15.40 18.73 9.06
C LYS A 126 16.66 19.43 8.54
N PRO A 127 16.55 20.40 7.61
CA PRO A 127 17.70 21.01 6.97
C PRO A 127 18.50 21.84 7.98
N THR A 128 19.82 21.65 7.96
CA THR A 128 20.78 22.40 8.78
C THR A 128 21.28 23.65 8.06
N THR A 129 21.47 23.56 6.74
CA THR A 129 21.86 24.66 5.85
C THR A 129 20.72 25.64 5.64
N ASP A 130 21.05 26.92 5.44
CA ASP A 130 20.04 27.97 5.25
C ASP A 130 19.36 27.89 3.88
N ASP A 131 20.02 27.30 2.88
CA ASP A 131 19.52 27.18 1.50
C ASP A 131 18.22 26.37 1.40
N LYS A 132 18.04 25.38 2.29
CA LYS A 132 16.84 24.53 2.36
C LYS A 132 15.83 25.01 3.40
N LYS A 133 16.10 26.10 4.15
CA LYS A 133 15.14 26.65 5.14
C LYS A 133 14.15 27.56 4.46
N ARG A 134 12.91 27.57 4.95
CA ARG A 134 11.91 28.52 4.47
C ARG A 134 12.23 29.91 4.99
N VAL A 135 12.54 30.84 4.09
CA VAL A 135 12.73 32.25 4.44
C VAL A 135 11.39 32.96 4.42
N VAL A 136 11.06 33.64 5.52
CA VAL A 136 9.82 34.39 5.70
C VAL A 136 10.16 35.83 6.08
N ILE A 137 9.42 36.78 5.52
CA ILE A 137 9.51 38.19 5.90
C ILE A 137 8.71 38.38 7.19
N THR A 138 9.39 38.87 8.22
CA THR A 138 8.78 39.19 9.51
C THR A 138 7.95 40.48 9.41
N PRO A 139 6.97 40.69 10.32
CA PRO A 139 6.20 41.94 10.35
C PRO A 139 7.07 43.20 10.47
N ASP A 140 8.26 43.07 11.06
CA ASP A 140 9.25 44.14 11.24
C ASP A 140 10.11 44.39 9.98
N GLY A 141 9.84 43.67 8.87
CA GLY A 141 10.55 43.80 7.60
C GLY A 141 11.87 43.01 7.51
N GLY A 142 12.26 42.28 8.56
CA GLY A 142 13.45 41.42 8.55
C GLY A 142 13.20 40.04 7.94
N PHE A 143 14.27 39.33 7.55
CA PHE A 143 14.20 37.95 7.06
C PHE A 143 14.42 36.95 8.20
N LYS A 144 13.61 35.90 8.25
CA LYS A 144 13.77 34.79 9.19
C LYS A 144 13.78 33.46 8.44
N ALA A 145 14.85 32.69 8.62
CA ALA A 145 14.94 31.32 8.13
C ALA A 145 14.32 30.34 9.14
N ILE A 146 13.30 29.61 8.71
CA ILE A 146 12.58 28.63 9.53
C ILE A 146 12.90 27.23 9.02
N PRO A 147 13.49 26.35 9.84
CA PRO A 147 13.73 24.96 9.45
C PRO A 147 12.45 24.14 9.56
N GLU A 148 12.01 23.59 8.44
CA GLU A 148 10.83 22.73 8.29
C GLU A 148 11.25 21.28 8.06
N TRP A 149 10.37 20.33 8.34
CA TRP A 149 10.63 18.92 8.01
C TRP A 149 10.48 18.73 6.50
N LEU A 150 11.50 18.15 5.87
CA LEU A 150 11.54 17.84 4.45
C LEU A 150 11.51 16.33 4.26
N LEU A 151 10.81 15.91 3.21
CA LEU A 151 10.79 14.53 2.73
C LEU A 151 11.60 14.46 1.44
N GLU A 152 12.56 13.54 1.39
CA GLU A 152 13.33 13.21 0.19
C GLU A 152 12.99 11.78 -0.23
N THR A 153 12.66 11.57 -1.50
CA THR A 153 12.19 10.30 -2.03
C THR A 153 13.24 9.65 -2.91
N ASP A 154 13.31 8.32 -2.88
CA ASP A 154 14.08 7.49 -3.81
C ASP A 154 13.12 6.90 -4.85
N GLY A 155 13.08 7.52 -6.02
CA GLY A 155 12.09 7.29 -7.07
C GLY A 155 11.30 8.55 -7.42
N THR A 156 10.66 8.54 -8.59
CA THR A 156 10.01 9.72 -9.20
C THR A 156 8.54 9.44 -9.51
N ALA A 157 7.67 10.34 -9.04
CA ALA A 157 6.23 10.32 -9.31
C ALA A 157 5.60 11.71 -9.03
N LEU A 158 6.24 12.77 -9.52
CA LEU A 158 5.95 14.18 -9.25
C LEU A 158 4.47 14.50 -9.42
N ALA A 159 3.81 14.05 -10.50
CA ALA A 159 2.39 14.31 -10.70
C ALA A 159 1.50 13.77 -9.57
N LYS A 160 1.78 12.54 -9.10
CA LYS A 160 1.05 11.93 -7.98
C LYS A 160 1.39 12.64 -6.66
N VAL A 161 2.67 12.90 -6.40
CA VAL A 161 3.15 13.57 -5.19
C VAL A 161 2.55 14.98 -5.05
N LEU A 162 2.47 15.76 -6.14
CA LEU A 162 1.86 17.09 -6.13
C LEU A 162 0.34 17.05 -5.88
N SER A 163 -0.30 15.91 -6.12
CA SER A 163 -1.73 15.71 -5.89
C SER A 163 -2.06 15.26 -4.46
N GLU A 164 -1.04 14.93 -3.66
CA GLU A 164 -1.24 14.49 -2.28
C GLU A 164 -1.58 15.64 -1.33
N GLN A 165 -2.42 15.35 -0.34
CA GLN A 165 -2.81 16.34 0.66
C GLN A 165 -1.63 16.68 1.58
N ASN A 166 -1.52 17.95 1.94
CA ASN A 166 -0.44 18.51 2.79
C ASN A 166 0.95 18.55 2.15
N VAL A 167 1.08 18.20 0.86
CA VAL A 167 2.28 18.50 0.07
C VAL A 167 2.19 19.93 -0.43
N ASP A 168 3.31 20.65 -0.42
CA ASP A 168 3.40 22.01 -0.96
C ASP A 168 3.76 21.96 -2.46
N PRO A 169 2.82 22.20 -3.38
CA PRO A 169 3.08 22.03 -4.81
C PRO A 169 3.97 23.14 -5.40
N ILE A 170 4.19 24.23 -4.67
CA ILE A 170 4.96 25.38 -5.16
C ILE A 170 6.47 25.15 -4.97
N ARG A 171 6.84 24.47 -3.88
CA ARG A 171 8.25 24.26 -3.50
C ARG A 171 8.77 22.85 -3.74
N THR A 172 7.90 21.91 -4.08
CA THR A 172 8.30 20.54 -4.41
C THR A 172 9.02 20.52 -5.75
N THR A 173 10.20 19.91 -5.80
CA THR A 173 11.05 19.80 -7.00
C THR A 173 11.50 18.35 -7.20
N SER A 174 11.69 17.95 -8.44
CA SER A 174 12.28 16.66 -8.83
C SER A 174 13.67 16.90 -9.44
N ASN A 175 14.52 15.88 -9.45
CA ASN A 175 15.80 15.88 -10.16
C ASN A 175 15.70 15.20 -11.55
N ASP A 176 14.56 14.58 -11.87
CA ASP A 176 14.33 13.95 -13.17
C ASP A 176 13.79 14.97 -14.19
N ILE A 177 14.62 15.29 -15.19
CA ILE A 177 14.30 16.28 -16.22
C ILE A 177 13.15 15.83 -17.12
N CYS A 178 13.05 14.53 -17.42
CA CYS A 178 12.01 14.00 -18.30
C CYS A 178 10.64 14.14 -17.63
N GLU A 179 10.56 13.78 -16.35
CA GLU A 179 9.35 13.94 -15.55
C GLU A 179 8.93 15.40 -15.43
N ILE A 180 9.88 16.32 -15.20
CA ILE A 180 9.60 17.76 -15.12
C ILE A 180 9.05 18.27 -16.46
N PHE A 181 9.58 17.80 -17.58
CA PHE A 181 9.06 18.16 -18.90
C PHE A 181 7.61 17.70 -19.09
N GLU A 182 7.30 16.47 -18.70
CA GLU A 182 5.96 15.90 -18.84
C GLU A 182 4.92 16.57 -17.92
N VAL A 183 5.31 16.90 -16.68
CA VAL A 183 4.39 17.43 -15.66
C VAL A 183 4.29 18.96 -15.69
N LEU A 184 5.41 19.67 -15.86
CA LEU A 184 5.50 21.13 -15.72
C LEU A 184 5.89 21.86 -17.03
N GLY A 185 6.40 21.14 -18.04
CA GLY A 185 6.74 21.69 -19.35
C GLY A 185 8.18 22.24 -19.47
N ILE A 186 8.50 22.72 -20.67
CA ILE A 186 9.87 23.09 -21.06
C ILE A 186 10.47 24.28 -20.27
N GLU A 187 9.64 25.23 -19.83
CA GLU A 187 10.11 26.36 -19.04
C GLU A 187 10.57 25.94 -17.64
N ALA A 188 9.89 24.96 -17.05
CA ALA A 188 10.31 24.38 -15.78
C ALA A 188 11.62 23.61 -15.92
N VAL A 189 11.78 22.85 -17.02
CA VAL A 189 13.03 22.14 -17.35
C VAL A 189 14.21 23.11 -17.43
N ARG A 190 14.05 24.23 -18.14
CA ARG A 190 15.10 25.26 -18.25
C ARG A 190 15.59 25.72 -16.88
N LYS A 191 14.67 25.95 -15.94
CA LYS A 191 15.03 26.41 -14.59
C LYS A 191 15.55 25.27 -13.70
N ALA A 192 15.05 24.06 -13.86
CA ALA A 192 15.52 22.88 -13.14
C ALA A 192 16.98 22.57 -13.47
N ILE A 193 17.35 22.55 -14.77
CA ILE A 193 18.73 22.35 -15.22
C ILE A 193 19.66 23.42 -14.65
N GLU A 194 19.24 24.70 -14.69
CA GLU A 194 20.04 25.80 -14.13
C GLU A 194 20.30 25.60 -12.62
N ARG A 195 19.30 25.11 -11.87
CA ARG A 195 19.45 24.84 -10.43
C ARG A 195 20.38 23.65 -10.17
N GLU A 196 20.20 22.55 -10.89
CA GLU A 196 21.03 21.36 -10.76
C GLU A 196 22.51 21.67 -11.10
N MET A 197 22.77 22.43 -12.17
CA MET A 197 24.14 22.83 -12.53
C MET A 197 24.83 23.69 -11.47
N ASN A 198 24.09 24.49 -10.71
CA ASN A 198 24.65 25.30 -9.62
C ASN A 198 24.84 24.51 -8.32
N HIS A 199 24.21 23.34 -8.20
CA HIS A 199 24.30 22.47 -7.03
C HIS A 199 25.48 21.49 -7.11
N VAL A 200 25.90 21.14 -8.33
CA VAL A 200 27.10 20.33 -8.64
C VAL A 200 28.38 21.13 -8.41
#